data_AF-A0A396FCF7-F1
#
_entry.id   AF-A0A396FCF7-F1
#
_cell.length_a   1.000
_cell.length_b   1.000
_cell.length_c   1.000
_cell.angle_alpha   90.00
_cell.angle_beta   90.00
_cell.angle_gamma   90.00
#
_symmetry.space_group_name_H-M   'P 1'
#
loop_
_entity.id
_entity.type
_entity.pdbx_description
1 polymer ?
#
loop_
_entity_poly.entity_id
_entity_poly.type
_entity_poly.pdbx_seq_one_letter_code
_entity_poly.pdbx_strand_id
1 'polypeptide(L)'
;MYRVSGGNAGKVGSYVSRTSQGGGLQSQLDLALNPSWGNTTENITKVVVPKETTIYEGVAAPQNIYDSLGNTIGVLPGGGNQVYIPKVEAGWFK
;
A
#
# COMPACT_ATOMS: atom_id res chain seq x y z
N MET A 1 11.83 -3.43 -3.28
CA MET A 1 10.61 -2.63 -3.00
C MET A 1 10.11 -2.98 -1.61
N TYR A 2 9.04 -2.33 -1.15
CA TYR A 2 8.50 -2.45 0.21
C TYR A 2 6.98 -2.60 0.18
N ARG A 3 6.46 -3.54 0.96
CA ARG A 3 5.03 -3.78 1.14
C ARG A 3 4.63 -3.45 2.57
N VAL A 4 3.66 -2.55 2.74
CA VAL A 4 3.06 -2.23 4.05
C VAL A 4 1.81 -3.06 4.26
N SER A 5 1.80 -3.96 5.24
CA SER A 5 0.70 -4.91 5.49
C SER A 5 0.30 -4.97 6.97
N GLY A 6 -0.81 -5.63 7.28
CA GLY A 6 -1.36 -5.76 8.63
C GLY A 6 -2.86 -6.03 8.59
N GLY A 7 -3.45 -6.50 9.69
CA GLY A 7 -4.86 -6.85 9.76
C GLY A 7 -5.27 -7.86 8.68
N ASN A 8 -6.29 -7.50 7.90
CA ASN A 8 -6.79 -8.34 6.80
C ASN A 8 -5.95 -8.19 5.52
N ALA A 9 -5.09 -7.17 5.45
CA ALA A 9 -4.20 -6.98 4.31
C ALA A 9 -2.96 -7.86 4.47
N GLY A 10 -2.95 -9.01 3.78
CA GLY A 10 -1.87 -9.98 3.84
C GLY A 10 -0.49 -9.44 3.41
N LYS A 11 0.54 -10.19 3.79
CA LYS A 11 1.96 -9.93 3.46
C LYS A 11 2.20 -9.90 1.95
N VAL A 12 1.51 -10.73 1.17
CA VAL A 12 1.61 -10.80 -0.29
C VAL A 12 0.53 -9.92 -0.91
N GLY A 13 0.92 -9.02 -1.81
CA GLY A 13 -0.03 -8.15 -2.51
C GLY A 13 0.61 -7.37 -3.66
N SER A 14 -0.22 -6.92 -4.59
CA SER A 14 0.21 -6.26 -5.83
C SER A 14 0.68 -4.81 -5.67
N TYR A 15 0.35 -4.15 -4.55
CA TYR A 15 0.73 -2.77 -4.30
C TYR A 15 1.94 -2.69 -3.36
N VAL A 16 3.02 -2.09 -3.85
CA VAL A 16 4.29 -1.91 -3.14
C VAL A 16 4.83 -0.49 -3.37
N SER A 17 5.91 -0.12 -2.69
CA SER A 17 6.60 1.15 -2.87
C SER A 17 8.09 0.93 -3.14
N ARG A 18 8.71 1.78 -3.96
CA ARG A 18 10.17 1.84 -4.10
C ARG A 18 10.82 2.54 -2.90
N THR A 19 10.06 3.36 -2.18
CA THR A 19 10.51 4.06 -0.97
C THR A 19 10.19 3.24 0.27
N SER A 20 11.15 3.13 1.19
CA SER A 20 10.89 2.49 2.48
C SER A 20 9.87 3.30 3.26
N GLN A 21 8.95 2.61 3.91
CA GLN A 21 7.93 3.21 4.74
C GLN A 21 8.27 3.04 6.22
N GLY A 22 7.79 3.94 7.07
CA GLY A 22 8.00 3.90 8.53
C GLY A 22 6.96 3.06 9.28
N GLY A 23 5.91 2.58 8.61
CA GLY A 23 4.76 1.92 9.22
C GLY A 23 3.75 2.93 9.77
N GLY A 24 2.66 2.41 10.35
CA GLY A 24 1.68 3.22 11.08
C GLY A 24 1.03 4.34 10.25
N LEU A 25 0.72 5.45 10.95
CA LEU A 25 0.03 6.60 10.39
C LEU A 25 0.77 7.24 9.20
N GLN A 26 2.11 7.32 9.25
CA GLN A 26 2.89 7.88 8.13
C GLN A 26 2.66 7.07 6.85
N SER A 27 2.72 5.75 6.93
CA SER A 27 2.48 4.90 5.76
C SER A 27 1.06 4.98 5.26
N GLN A 28 0.11 5.12 6.18
CA GLN A 28 -1.29 5.29 5.85
C GLN A 28 -1.56 6.58 5.06
N LEU A 29 -0.97 7.70 5.50
CA LEU A 29 -1.14 9.00 4.85
C LEU A 29 -0.43 9.03 3.49
N ASP A 30 0.84 8.63 3.44
CA ASP A 30 1.65 8.71 2.22
C ASP A 30 1.13 7.79 1.12
N LEU A 31 0.68 6.58 1.47
CA LEU A 31 0.18 5.60 0.51
C LEU A 31 -1.34 5.58 0.38
N ALA A 32 -2.02 6.53 1.04
CA ALA A 32 -3.49 6.63 1.10
C ALA A 32 -4.18 5.28 1.38
N LEU A 33 -3.71 4.55 2.40
CA LEU A 33 -4.24 3.24 2.76
C LEU A 33 -5.58 3.40 3.50
N ASN A 34 -6.69 3.29 2.79
CA ASN A 34 -8.01 3.43 3.40
C ASN A 34 -8.22 2.37 4.50
N PRO A 35 -8.53 2.77 5.75
CA PRO A 35 -8.69 1.83 6.86
C PRO A 35 -9.76 0.77 6.62
N SER A 36 -10.78 1.06 5.80
CA SER A 36 -11.84 0.10 5.44
C SER A 36 -11.32 -1.12 4.68
N TRP A 37 -10.13 -1.03 4.06
CA TRP A 37 -9.46 -2.17 3.42
C TRP A 37 -8.77 -3.10 4.42
N GLY A 38 -8.78 -2.76 5.72
CA GLY A 38 -8.29 -3.61 6.79
C GLY A 38 -6.77 -3.70 6.90
N ASN A 39 -6.02 -2.77 6.30
CA ASN A 39 -4.57 -2.69 6.44
C ASN A 39 -4.19 -1.88 7.68
N THR A 40 -3.69 -2.54 8.73
CA THR A 40 -3.27 -1.88 9.98
C THR A 40 -1.85 -1.31 9.94
N THR A 41 -1.12 -1.49 8.83
CA THR A 41 0.21 -0.90 8.57
C THR A 41 1.33 -1.30 9.55
N GLU A 42 1.15 -2.41 10.25
CA GLU A 42 2.08 -2.92 11.29
C GLU A 42 3.38 -3.49 10.71
N ASN A 43 3.36 -3.97 9.47
CA ASN A 43 4.45 -4.75 8.89
C ASN A 43 4.99 -4.09 7.63
N ILE A 44 6.31 -4.00 7.52
CA ILE A 44 7.01 -3.57 6.31
C ILE A 44 7.84 -4.74 5.82
N THR A 45 7.45 -5.30 4.68
CA THR A 45 8.12 -6.45 4.07
C THR A 45 8.96 -6.00 2.89
N LYS A 46 10.20 -6.49 2.79
CA LYS A 46 11.02 -6.28 1.60
C LYS A 46 10.53 -7.19 0.48
N VAL A 47 10.37 -6.61 -0.71
CA VAL A 47 9.92 -7.31 -1.91
C VAL A 47 11.03 -7.31 -2.96
N VAL A 48 11.49 -8.50 -3.31
CA VAL A 48 12.51 -8.75 -4.34
C VAL A 48 11.79 -9.14 -5.63
N VAL A 49 11.64 -8.18 -6.53
CA VAL A 49 10.95 -8.36 -7.81
C VAL A 49 11.95 -8.91 -8.84
N PRO A 50 11.66 -10.02 -9.53
CA PRO A 50 12.53 -10.56 -10.58
C PRO A 50 12.75 -9.55 -11.71
N LYS A 51 13.90 -9.65 -12.37
CA LYS A 51 14.16 -8.91 -13.62
C LYS A 51 13.06 -9.21 -14.65
N GLU A 52 12.84 -8.28 -15.57
CA GLU A 52 11.87 -8.41 -16.67
C GLU A 52 10.39 -8.51 -16.20
N THR A 53 10.11 -8.17 -14.94
CA THR A 53 8.73 -8.02 -14.43
C THR A 53 8.17 -6.66 -14.83
N THR A 54 7.02 -6.65 -15.50
CA THR A 54 6.28 -5.41 -15.78
C THR A 54 5.73 -4.81 -14.50
N ILE A 55 6.01 -3.53 -14.27
CA ILE A 55 5.49 -2.75 -13.16
C ILE A 55 4.84 -1.46 -13.68
N TYR A 56 3.83 -0.99 -12.96
CA TYR A 56 3.23 0.32 -13.20
C TYR A 56 3.51 1.19 -11.99
N GLU A 57 3.99 2.40 -12.20
CA GLU A 57 4.43 3.26 -11.12
C GLU A 57 3.88 4.66 -11.25
N GLY A 58 3.55 5.23 -10.10
CA GLY A 58 3.16 6.62 -10.00
C GLY A 58 3.11 7.07 -8.55
N VAL A 59 2.29 8.08 -8.34
CA VAL A 59 2.03 8.69 -7.04
C VAL A 59 0.68 8.17 -6.53
N ALA A 60 0.63 7.77 -5.26
CA ALA A 60 -0.62 7.37 -4.62
C ALA A 60 -1.60 8.56 -4.64
N ALA A 61 -2.75 8.38 -5.30
CA ALA A 61 -3.78 9.40 -5.34
C ALA A 61 -4.47 9.55 -3.97
N PRO A 62 -4.98 10.74 -3.63
CA PRO A 62 -5.78 10.92 -2.43
C PRO A 62 -6.97 9.95 -2.37
N GLN A 63 -7.35 9.53 -1.16
CA GLN A 63 -8.49 8.62 -0.94
C GLN A 63 -9.49 9.25 0.04
N ASN A 64 -10.75 9.33 -0.37
CA ASN A 64 -11.83 9.71 0.53
C ASN A 64 -12.10 8.59 1.54
N ILE A 65 -12.38 8.99 2.78
CA ILE A 65 -12.92 8.13 3.84
C ILE A 65 -14.40 8.43 3.95
N TYR A 66 -15.22 7.39 3.91
CA TYR A 66 -16.68 7.49 3.98
C TYR A 66 -17.21 6.96 5.32
N ASP A 67 -18.28 7.57 5.82
CA ASP A 67 -19.10 6.98 6.89
C ASP A 67 -20.00 5.86 6.34
N SER A 68 -20.82 5.26 7.21
CA SER A 68 -21.77 4.21 6.84
C SER A 68 -22.91 4.67 5.93
N LEU A 69 -23.12 5.98 5.79
CA LEU A 69 -24.13 6.59 4.93
C LEU A 69 -23.54 7.03 3.58
N GLY A 70 -22.23 6.86 3.38
CA GLY A 70 -21.52 7.25 2.16
C GLY A 70 -21.06 8.72 2.13
N ASN A 71 -21.16 9.46 3.24
CA ASN A 71 -20.67 10.84 3.30
C ASN A 71 -19.15 10.84 3.47
N THR A 72 -18.45 11.73 2.77
CA THR A 72 -17.01 11.94 2.98
C THR A 72 -16.76 12.58 4.34
N ILE A 73 -16.04 11.87 5.22
CA ILE A 73 -15.68 12.33 6.57
C ILE A 73 -14.18 12.65 6.73
N GLY A 74 -13.40 12.41 5.67
CA GLY A 74 -11.97 12.71 5.66
C GLY A 74 -11.33 12.36 4.33
N VAL A 75 -10.08 12.80 4.15
CA VAL A 75 -9.27 12.50 2.96
C VAL A 75 -7.88 12.08 3.42
N LEU A 76 -7.44 10.92 2.96
CA LEU A 76 -6.03 10.54 3.02
C LEU A 76 -5.30 11.22 1.85
N PRO A 77 -4.22 11.97 2.11
CA PRO A 77 -3.60 12.80 1.09
C PRO A 77 -2.88 12.01 -0.01
N GLY A 78 -2.34 10.83 0.30
CA GLY A 78 -1.47 10.12 -0.63
C GLY A 78 -0.16 10.89 -0.85
N GLY A 79 0.32 10.90 -2.09
CA GLY A 79 1.55 11.61 -2.48
C GLY A 79 2.82 10.75 -2.42
N GLY A 80 2.78 9.60 -1.77
CA GLY A 80 3.87 8.64 -1.72
C GLY A 80 4.03 7.84 -3.02
N ASN A 81 5.21 7.24 -3.19
CA ASN A 81 5.50 6.36 -4.33
C ASN A 81 4.65 5.09 -4.26
N GLN A 82 3.92 4.77 -5.33
CA GLN A 82 3.13 3.57 -5.48
C GLN A 82 3.52 2.81 -6.74
N VAL A 83 3.71 1.51 -6.59
CA VAL A 83 3.94 0.55 -7.67
C VAL A 83 2.86 -0.52 -7.62
N TYR A 84 2.19 -0.73 -8.75
CA TYR A 84 1.30 -1.85 -8.98
C TYR A 84 2.00 -2.92 -9.83
N ILE A 85 1.96 -4.16 -9.35
CA ILE A 85 2.50 -5.33 -10.04
C ILE A 85 1.35 -6.32 -10.30
N PRO A 86 0.97 -6.58 -11.57
CA PRO A 86 -0.20 -7.39 -11.90
C PRO A 86 -0.16 -8.82 -11.35
N LYS A 87 1.03 -9.42 -11.29
CA LYS A 87 1.24 -10.76 -10.74
C LYS A 87 2.41 -10.73 -9.77
N VAL A 88 2.19 -11.24 -8.57
CA VAL A 88 3.19 -11.38 -7.53
C VAL A 88 3.23 -12.80 -6.99
N GLU A 89 4.40 -13.24 -6.53
CA GLU A 89 4.57 -14.57 -5.93
C GLU A 89 5.07 -14.44 -4.49
N ALA A 90 4.64 -15.35 -3.62
CA ALA A 90 4.98 -15.31 -2.20
C ALA A 90 6.50 -15.30 -1.94
N GLY A 91 7.28 -15.99 -2.78
CA GLY A 91 8.74 -16.06 -2.66
C GLY A 91 9.45 -14.72 -2.81
N TRP A 92 8.78 -13.68 -3.32
CA TRP A 92 9.34 -12.34 -3.48
C TRP A 92 9.37 -11.56 -2.16
N PHE A 93 8.53 -11.94 -1.18
CA PHE A 93 8.27 -11.20 0.06
C PHE A 93 9.10 -11.76 1.22
N LYS A 94 10.19 -11.08 1.58
CA LYS A 94 11.16 -11.49 2.59
C LYS A 94 10.73 -11.05 3.98
#